data_AF-A0A5J4RLK4-F1
#
_entry.id   AF-A0A5J4RLK4-F1
#
_cell.length_a   1.000
_cell.length_b   1.000
_cell.length_c   1.000
_cell.angle_alpha   90.00
_cell.angle_beta   90.00
_cell.angle_gamma   90.00
#
_symmetry.space_group_name_H-M   'P 1'
#
loop_
_entity.id
_entity.type
_entity.pdbx_description
1 polymer ?
#
loop_
_entity_poly.entity_id
_entity_poly.type
_entity_poly.pdbx_seq_one_letter_code
_entity_poly.pdbx_strand_id
1 'polypeptide(L)'
;DNIDKGIKSLYISLLIENYIMNIRSLYDFCSFFPRIIMSIENVKKYSNRKYSDSLNTFIKYCDSEELQELPINMRNFIKGSSNKLEDIKTIRDSIIHKGKESIVEFKDNDIFFRIPVKAPYGVENALPDILHLGNSDYPLTNYLKELTISLFDFMENLGMLLYGELQKTGKLSFRFNGFSWNLY
;
A
#
# COMPACT_ATOMS: atom_id res chain seq x y z
N ASP A 1 32.90 8.76 15.40
CA ASP A 1 31.71 9.49 15.91
C ASP A 1 30.85 10.14 14.85
N ASN A 2 31.25 11.23 14.17
CA ASN A 2 30.39 11.88 13.16
C ASN A 2 30.27 11.09 11.84
N ILE A 3 31.34 10.46 11.39
CA ILE A 3 31.33 9.60 10.19
C ILE A 3 30.43 8.38 10.44
N ASP A 4 30.50 7.75 11.62
CA ASP A 4 29.67 6.60 11.97
C ASP A 4 28.18 6.96 12.02
N LYS A 5 27.83 8.14 12.55
CA LYS A 5 26.45 8.65 12.53
C LYS A 5 25.96 8.91 11.11
N GLY A 6 26.79 9.50 10.26
CA GLY A 6 26.47 9.73 8.85
C GLY A 6 26.23 8.44 8.07
N ILE A 7 27.12 7.45 8.24
CA ILE A 7 26.97 6.12 7.63
C ILE A 7 25.71 5.41 8.14
N LYS A 8 25.44 5.44 9.46
CA LYS A 8 24.22 4.87 10.04
C LYS A 8 22.96 5.53 9.47
N SER A 9 22.94 6.85 9.37
CA SER A 9 21.83 7.60 8.77
C SER A 9 21.57 7.12 7.33
N LEU A 10 22.63 7.00 6.52
CA LEU A 10 22.51 6.53 5.14
C LEU A 10 21.93 5.12 5.04
N TYR A 11 22.41 4.18 5.86
CA TYR A 11 21.87 2.82 5.89
C TYR A 11 20.40 2.79 6.32
N ILE A 12 20.03 3.57 7.33
CA ILE A 12 18.63 3.65 7.79
C ILE A 12 17.76 4.24 6.68
N SER A 13 18.17 5.32 6.03
CA SER A 13 17.45 5.91 4.90
C SER A 13 17.19 4.89 3.79
N LEU A 14 18.20 4.09 3.42
CA LEU A 14 18.04 3.01 2.43
C LEU A 14 17.10 1.90 2.90
N LEU A 15 17.14 1.53 4.19
CA LEU A 15 16.21 0.56 4.76
C LEU A 15 14.77 1.08 4.71
N ILE A 16 14.55 2.35 5.03
CA ILE A 16 13.22 2.97 4.98
C ILE A 16 12.69 2.98 3.55
N GLU A 17 13.51 3.39 2.58
CA GLU A 17 13.12 3.40 1.17
C GLU A 17 12.69 1.99 0.70
N ASN A 18 13.52 0.97 0.96
CA ASN A 18 13.19 -0.42 0.63
C ASN A 18 11.93 -0.92 1.33
N TYR A 19 11.77 -0.57 2.60
CA TYR A 19 10.59 -0.92 3.37
C TYR A 19 9.31 -0.32 2.75
N ILE A 20 9.32 0.98 2.42
CA ILE A 20 8.18 1.65 1.79
C ILE A 20 7.88 1.07 0.40
N MET A 21 8.91 0.73 -0.38
CA MET A 21 8.73 0.02 -1.66
C MET A 21 8.01 -1.32 -1.49
N ASN A 22 8.40 -2.09 -0.49
CA ASN A 22 7.79 -3.39 -0.20
C ASN A 22 6.33 -3.24 0.24
N ILE A 23 6.04 -2.30 1.16
CA ILE A 23 4.68 -1.99 1.57
C ILE A 23 3.80 -1.61 0.37
N ARG A 24 4.31 -0.75 -0.53
CA ARG A 24 3.56 -0.41 -1.75
C ARG A 24 3.30 -1.63 -2.64
N SER A 25 4.31 -2.47 -2.81
CA SER A 25 4.22 -3.68 -3.64
C SER A 25 3.17 -4.65 -3.09
N LEU A 26 3.08 -4.79 -1.77
CA LEU A 26 2.04 -5.58 -1.11
C LEU A 26 0.64 -5.01 -1.36
N TYR A 27 0.47 -3.68 -1.29
CA TYR A 27 -0.79 -3.06 -1.68
C TYR A 27 -1.16 -3.31 -3.14
N ASP A 28 -0.22 -3.16 -4.08
CA ASP A 28 -0.48 -3.45 -5.48
C ASP A 28 -0.86 -4.93 -5.71
N PHE A 29 -0.20 -5.85 -5.00
CA PHE A 29 -0.55 -7.27 -5.00
C PHE A 29 -1.99 -7.54 -4.52
N CYS A 30 -2.53 -6.70 -3.64
CA CYS A 30 -3.91 -6.87 -3.18
C CYS A 30 -4.95 -6.70 -4.29
N SER A 31 -4.59 -6.07 -5.42
CA SER A 31 -5.46 -5.94 -6.59
C SER A 31 -5.83 -7.27 -7.25
N PHE A 32 -5.09 -8.35 -6.95
CA PHE A 32 -5.37 -9.68 -7.48
C PHE A 32 -6.48 -10.42 -6.72
N PHE A 33 -6.63 -10.20 -5.42
CA PHE A 33 -7.59 -10.96 -4.61
C PHE A 33 -9.05 -10.81 -5.08
N PRO A 34 -9.56 -9.61 -5.40
CA PRO A 34 -10.93 -9.45 -5.90
C PRO A 34 -11.17 -10.20 -7.21
N ARG A 35 -10.11 -10.43 -8.01
CA ARG A 35 -10.20 -11.12 -9.31
C ARG A 35 -10.50 -12.60 -9.17
N ILE A 36 -10.30 -13.18 -7.98
CA ILE A 36 -10.59 -14.59 -7.70
C ILE A 36 -12.09 -14.90 -7.88
N ILE A 37 -12.96 -13.94 -7.56
CA ILE A 37 -14.42 -14.08 -7.65
C ILE A 37 -15.03 -13.48 -8.92
N MET A 38 -14.20 -12.92 -9.81
CA MET A 38 -14.65 -12.36 -11.08
C MET A 38 -14.74 -13.43 -12.17
N SER A 39 -15.57 -13.19 -13.20
CA SER A 39 -15.60 -14.07 -14.38
C SER A 39 -14.30 -13.97 -15.18
N ILE A 40 -13.98 -15.05 -15.91
CA ILE A 40 -12.78 -15.12 -16.77
C ILE A 40 -12.77 -14.00 -17.81
N GLU A 41 -13.94 -13.63 -18.33
CA GLU A 41 -14.08 -12.55 -19.31
C GLU A 41 -13.68 -11.20 -18.72
N ASN A 42 -14.17 -10.88 -17.52
CA ASN A 42 -13.80 -9.64 -16.84
C ASN A 42 -12.36 -9.63 -16.35
N VAL A 43 -11.82 -10.77 -15.91
CA VAL A 43 -10.38 -10.88 -15.60
C VAL A 43 -9.54 -10.57 -16.85
N LYS A 44 -9.86 -11.16 -18.01
CA LYS A 44 -9.15 -10.87 -19.27
C LYS A 44 -9.28 -9.39 -19.67
N LYS A 45 -10.50 -8.84 -19.60
CA LYS A 45 -10.77 -7.43 -19.91
C LYS A 45 -9.95 -6.49 -19.03
N TYR A 46 -9.84 -6.81 -17.74
CA TYR A 46 -9.03 -6.05 -16.81
C TYR A 46 -7.53 -6.21 -17.07
N SER A 47 -7.04 -7.44 -17.29
CA SER A 47 -5.63 -7.73 -17.53
C SER A 47 -5.06 -7.00 -18.76
N ASN A 48 -5.91 -6.69 -19.75
CA ASN A 48 -5.53 -5.90 -20.93
C ASN A 48 -5.33 -4.40 -20.65
N ARG A 49 -5.65 -3.91 -19.44
CA ARG A 49 -5.45 -2.50 -19.08
C ARG A 49 -3.98 -2.23 -18.76
N LYS A 50 -3.56 -0.99 -19.05
CA LYS A 50 -2.23 -0.51 -18.66
C LYS A 50 -2.11 -0.52 -17.14
N TYR A 51 -1.02 -1.06 -16.61
CA TYR A 51 -0.76 -1.19 -15.17
C TYR A 51 -1.85 -2.00 -14.44
N SER A 52 -2.24 -3.14 -15.04
CA SER A 52 -3.21 -4.06 -14.45
C SER A 52 -2.73 -4.64 -13.12
N ASP A 53 -1.44 -4.65 -12.80
CA ASP A 53 -0.98 -5.14 -11.49
C ASP A 53 -1.15 -4.10 -10.37
N SER A 54 -1.61 -2.88 -10.68
CA SER A 54 -1.77 -1.83 -9.68
C SER A 54 -3.15 -1.82 -9.03
N LEU A 55 -3.17 -1.75 -7.69
CA LEU A 55 -4.38 -1.52 -6.91
C LEU A 55 -5.04 -0.17 -7.24
N ASN A 56 -4.26 0.85 -7.60
CA ASN A 56 -4.84 2.13 -8.01
C ASN A 56 -5.60 2.01 -9.34
N THR A 57 -5.07 1.24 -10.29
CA THR A 57 -5.78 0.91 -11.53
C THR A 57 -7.04 0.11 -11.24
N PHE A 58 -6.97 -0.81 -10.27
CA PHE A 58 -8.11 -1.62 -9.84
C PHE A 58 -9.23 -0.80 -9.17
N ILE A 59 -8.88 0.17 -8.32
CA ILE A 59 -9.83 1.10 -7.70
C ILE A 59 -10.57 1.89 -8.78
N LYS A 60 -9.85 2.47 -9.73
CA LYS A 60 -10.46 3.19 -10.87
C LYS A 60 -11.35 2.28 -11.70
N TYR A 61 -10.99 1.00 -11.83
CA TYR A 61 -11.82 0.03 -12.53
C TYR A 61 -13.13 -0.25 -11.76
N CYS A 62 -13.09 -0.31 -10.43
CA CYS A 62 -14.29 -0.42 -9.58
C CYS A 62 -15.25 0.77 -9.72
N ASP A 63 -14.79 1.92 -10.20
CA ASP A 63 -15.62 3.09 -10.53
C ASP A 63 -16.30 3.03 -11.89
N SER A 64 -15.94 2.08 -12.76
CA SER A 64 -16.59 1.92 -14.06
C SER A 64 -17.91 1.15 -13.95
N GLU A 65 -18.92 1.57 -14.72
CA GLU A 65 -20.24 0.91 -14.79
C GLU A 65 -20.15 -0.54 -15.31
N GLU A 66 -19.05 -0.89 -15.97
CA GLU A 66 -18.79 -2.21 -16.55
C GLU A 66 -18.63 -3.33 -15.51
N LEU A 67 -18.54 -2.98 -14.22
CA LEU A 67 -18.13 -3.89 -13.15
C LEU A 67 -19.30 -4.27 -12.24
N GLN A 68 -20.33 -4.88 -12.81
CA GLN A 68 -21.50 -5.36 -12.06
C GLN A 68 -21.26 -6.69 -11.32
N GLU A 69 -20.23 -7.46 -11.69
CA GLU A 69 -19.96 -8.78 -11.11
C GLU A 69 -19.36 -8.73 -9.69
N LEU A 70 -18.63 -7.67 -9.34
CA LEU A 70 -18.06 -7.58 -8.01
C LEU A 70 -19.13 -7.19 -6.99
N PRO A 71 -19.26 -7.92 -5.87
CA PRO A 71 -20.19 -7.60 -4.80
C PRO A 71 -20.04 -6.15 -4.36
N ILE A 72 -21.18 -5.47 -4.15
CA ILE A 72 -21.19 -4.02 -3.88
C ILE A 72 -20.38 -3.66 -2.64
N ASN A 73 -20.39 -4.53 -1.61
CA ASN A 73 -19.60 -4.36 -0.40
C ASN A 73 -18.10 -4.37 -0.69
N MET A 74 -17.63 -5.26 -1.57
CA MET A 74 -16.23 -5.32 -1.96
C MET A 74 -15.83 -4.09 -2.80
N ARG A 75 -16.68 -3.67 -3.74
CA ARG A 75 -16.45 -2.44 -4.51
C ARG A 75 -16.35 -1.23 -3.59
N ASN A 76 -17.29 -1.08 -2.66
CA ASN A 76 -17.33 0.04 -1.72
C ASN A 76 -16.11 0.03 -0.78
N PHE A 77 -15.70 -1.14 -0.28
CA PHE A 77 -14.51 -1.27 0.55
C PHE A 77 -13.23 -0.86 -0.20
N ILE A 78 -13.04 -1.37 -1.42
CA ILE A 78 -11.87 -1.06 -2.24
C ILE A 78 -11.83 0.42 -2.59
N LYS A 79 -12.96 1.03 -2.94
CA LYS A 79 -13.05 2.49 -3.16
C LYS A 79 -12.72 3.27 -1.89
N GLY A 80 -13.29 2.87 -0.76
CA GLY A 80 -13.06 3.50 0.54
C GLY A 80 -11.60 3.44 1.00
N SER A 81 -10.81 2.48 0.48
CA SER A 81 -9.38 2.36 0.78
C SER A 81 -8.47 3.35 0.05
N SER A 82 -9.00 4.16 -0.89
CA SER A 82 -8.20 5.07 -1.72
C SER A 82 -7.34 6.04 -0.91
N ASN A 83 -7.84 6.55 0.22
CA ASN A 83 -7.09 7.50 1.05
C ASN A 83 -5.86 6.84 1.69
N LYS A 84 -6.01 5.62 2.24
CA LYS A 84 -4.90 4.87 2.84
C LYS A 84 -3.79 4.57 1.83
N LEU A 85 -4.19 4.34 0.58
CA LEU A 85 -3.25 4.12 -0.53
C LEU A 85 -2.55 5.40 -0.99
N GLU A 86 -3.23 6.54 -0.86
CA GLU A 86 -2.66 7.83 -1.21
C GLU A 86 -1.56 8.23 -0.23
N ASP A 87 -1.68 7.89 1.06
CA ASP A 87 -0.61 8.10 2.05
C ASP A 87 0.68 7.38 1.64
N ILE A 88 0.60 6.08 1.36
CA ILE A 88 1.77 5.27 0.98
C ILE A 88 2.31 5.69 -0.38
N LYS A 89 1.44 6.04 -1.32
CA LYS A 89 1.85 6.59 -2.62
C LYS A 89 2.59 7.91 -2.43
N THR A 90 2.11 8.79 -1.57
CA THR A 90 2.76 10.08 -1.28
C THR A 90 4.13 9.90 -0.66
N ILE A 91 4.27 8.97 0.30
CA ILE A 91 5.55 8.64 0.93
C ILE A 91 6.53 8.10 -0.12
N ARG A 92 6.11 7.09 -0.89
CA ARG A 92 6.92 6.50 -1.96
C ARG A 92 7.32 7.54 -3.01
N ASP A 93 6.39 8.36 -3.48
CA ASP A 93 6.67 9.34 -4.53
C ASP A 93 7.63 10.42 -4.03
N SER A 94 7.54 10.76 -2.74
CA SER A 94 8.48 11.69 -2.12
C SER A 94 9.88 11.12 -2.03
N ILE A 95 10.03 9.85 -1.65
CA ILE A 95 11.33 9.17 -1.54
C ILE A 95 11.92 8.87 -2.92
N ILE A 96 11.17 8.15 -3.76
CA ILE A 96 11.67 7.48 -4.96
C ILE A 96 11.57 8.36 -6.19
N HIS A 97 10.42 9.01 -6.41
CA HIS A 97 10.16 9.72 -7.68
C HIS A 97 10.68 11.15 -7.66
N LYS A 98 10.65 11.80 -6.50
CA LYS A 98 11.14 13.18 -6.32
C LYS A 98 12.58 13.22 -5.81
N GLY A 99 13.17 12.06 -5.50
CA GLY A 99 14.55 11.94 -4.98
C GLY A 99 14.78 12.79 -3.73
N LYS A 100 13.75 13.01 -2.91
CA LYS A 100 13.90 13.83 -1.71
C LYS A 100 14.67 13.02 -0.68
N GLU A 101 15.79 13.56 -0.23
CA GLU A 101 16.57 12.94 0.82
C GLU A 101 15.78 12.86 2.12
N SER A 102 15.71 11.64 2.67
CA SER A 102 15.20 11.46 4.02
C SER A 102 16.23 11.93 5.03
N ILE A 103 15.78 12.73 5.98
CA ILE A 103 16.61 13.15 7.11
C ILE A 103 16.28 12.21 8.26
N VAL A 104 17.30 11.49 8.72
CA VAL A 104 17.24 10.63 9.89
C VAL A 104 18.02 11.30 11.02
N GLU A 105 17.34 11.57 12.12
CA GLU A 105 17.93 12.22 13.28
C GLU A 105 17.90 11.28 14.48
N PHE A 106 19.04 11.18 15.17
CA PHE A 106 19.16 10.41 16.41
C PHE A 106 19.05 11.38 17.58
N LYS A 107 17.92 11.34 18.30
CA LYS A 107 17.70 12.14 19.52
C LYS A 107 17.62 11.16 20.70
N ASP A 108 18.55 11.29 21.63
CA ASP A 108 18.72 10.39 22.76
C ASP A 108 18.82 8.92 22.32
N ASN A 109 17.76 8.14 22.52
CA ASN A 109 17.64 6.73 22.12
C ASN A 109 16.63 6.49 20.99
N ASP A 110 15.98 7.54 20.50
CA ASP A 110 14.95 7.45 19.48
C ASP A 110 15.46 7.92 18.12
N ILE A 111 14.91 7.30 17.08
CA ILE A 111 15.21 7.61 15.69
C ILE A 111 14.02 8.36 15.13
N PHE A 112 14.26 9.57 14.64
CA PHE A 112 13.27 10.42 13.99
C PHE A 112 13.50 10.47 12.49
N PHE A 113 12.41 10.58 11.73
CA PHE A 113 12.40 10.55 10.29
C PHE A 113 11.53 11.68 9.73
N ARG A 114 12.06 12.38 8.74
CA ARG A 114 11.29 13.35 7.94
C ARG A 114 11.75 13.38 6.50
N ILE A 115 10.88 13.87 5.62
CA ILE A 115 11.23 14.23 4.25
C ILE A 115 10.86 15.69 4.03
N PRO A 116 11.82 16.63 4.08
CA PRO A 116 11.50 18.04 3.94
C PRO A 116 10.89 18.34 2.56
N VAL A 117 9.90 19.23 2.50
CA VAL A 117 9.30 19.62 1.22
C VAL A 117 10.34 20.29 0.31
N LYS A 118 11.22 21.12 0.89
CA LYS A 118 12.37 21.74 0.24
C LYS A 118 13.66 21.28 0.94
N ALA A 119 14.45 20.45 0.28
CA ALA A 119 15.77 20.07 0.80
C ALA A 119 16.75 21.26 0.73
N PRO A 120 17.72 21.39 1.66
CA PRO A 120 17.89 20.61 2.91
C PRO A 120 17.15 21.19 4.13
N TYR A 121 16.60 22.40 4.03
CA TYR A 121 16.24 23.24 5.20
C TYR A 121 14.73 23.49 5.36
N GLY A 122 13.86 22.74 4.69
CA GLY A 122 12.42 22.88 4.80
C GLY A 122 11.90 22.40 6.16
N VAL A 123 11.13 23.25 6.84
CA VAL A 123 10.42 22.91 8.10
C VAL A 123 9.21 22.01 7.82
N GLU A 124 8.59 22.18 6.65
CA GLU A 124 7.45 21.37 6.21
C GLU A 124 7.90 19.96 5.83
N ASN A 125 7.10 18.97 6.25
CA ASN A 125 7.30 17.57 5.91
C ASN A 125 6.40 17.18 4.74
N ALA A 126 6.96 16.46 3.77
CA ALA A 126 6.23 15.89 2.63
C ALA A 126 5.51 14.58 2.98
N LEU A 127 5.79 14.03 4.16
CA LEU A 127 5.13 12.84 4.69
C LEU A 127 3.74 13.20 5.26
N PRO A 128 2.73 12.34 5.04
CA PRO A 128 1.41 12.47 5.67
C PRO A 128 1.50 12.31 7.20
N ASP A 129 0.66 13.02 7.95
CA ASP A 129 0.58 12.91 9.42
C ASP A 129 -0.30 11.72 9.84
N ILE A 130 0.19 10.50 9.59
CA ILE A 130 -0.50 9.25 9.96
C ILE A 130 -0.48 9.00 11.48
N LEU A 131 0.39 9.69 12.23
CA LEU A 131 0.49 9.57 13.68
C LEU A 131 -0.35 10.63 14.42
N HIS A 132 -0.91 11.61 13.70
CA HIS A 132 -1.69 12.72 14.23
C HIS A 132 -0.94 13.53 15.31
N LEU A 133 0.37 13.72 15.11
CA LEU A 133 1.22 14.41 16.09
C LEU A 133 1.31 15.92 15.81
N GLY A 134 0.92 16.39 14.62
CA GLY A 134 1.06 17.79 14.21
C GLY A 134 2.52 18.26 14.07
N ASN A 135 3.48 17.35 14.17
CA ASN A 135 4.92 17.62 14.14
C ASN A 135 5.50 17.26 12.76
N SER A 136 6.63 17.89 12.41
CA SER A 136 7.34 17.62 11.16
C SER A 136 8.36 16.47 11.27
N ASP A 137 8.74 16.04 12.47
CA ASP A 137 9.64 14.90 12.70
C ASP A 137 8.84 13.75 13.32
N TYR A 138 8.85 12.58 12.67
CA TYR A 138 8.10 11.41 13.16
C TYR A 138 9.01 10.38 13.80
N PRO A 139 8.64 9.77 14.95
CA PRO A 139 9.34 8.62 15.49
C PRO A 139 9.28 7.47 14.48
N LEU A 140 10.44 7.07 13.96
CA LEU A 140 10.54 6.17 12.81
C LEU A 140 9.82 4.85 13.05
N THR A 141 10.12 4.19 14.17
CA THR A 141 9.55 2.87 14.51
C THR A 141 8.03 2.93 14.58
N ASN A 142 7.46 3.96 15.21
CA ASN A 142 6.01 4.11 15.33
C ASN A 142 5.38 4.39 13.96
N TYR A 143 6.02 5.23 13.15
CA TYR A 143 5.53 5.56 11.81
C TYR A 143 5.48 4.31 10.92
N LEU A 144 6.54 3.50 10.90
CA LEU A 144 6.56 2.25 10.13
C LEU A 144 5.55 1.23 10.68
N LYS A 145 5.38 1.18 12.01
CA LYS A 145 4.39 0.31 12.65
C LYS A 145 2.97 0.65 12.20
N GLU A 146 2.57 1.91 12.20
CA GLU A 146 1.22 2.31 11.77
C GLU A 146 0.98 2.02 10.29
N LEU A 147 1.97 2.23 9.42
CA LEU A 147 1.88 1.81 8.02
C LEU A 147 1.68 0.29 7.88
N THR A 148 2.39 -0.49 8.70
CA THR A 148 2.28 -1.95 8.73
C THR A 148 0.87 -2.36 9.13
N ILE A 149 0.37 -1.84 10.25
CA ILE A 149 -0.94 -2.17 10.79
C ILE A 149 -2.03 -1.81 9.77
N SER A 150 -1.98 -0.59 9.21
CA SER A 150 -2.94 -0.14 8.21
C SER A 150 -3.00 -1.06 6.97
N LEU A 151 -1.84 -1.58 6.51
CA LEU A 151 -1.77 -2.57 5.44
C LEU A 151 -2.43 -3.89 5.84
N PHE A 152 -2.05 -4.46 7.00
CA PHE A 152 -2.60 -5.74 7.42
C PHE A 152 -4.10 -5.67 7.71
N ASP A 153 -4.58 -4.59 8.31
CA ASP A 153 -6.02 -4.35 8.50
C ASP A 153 -6.74 -4.30 7.14
N PHE A 154 -6.15 -3.64 6.14
CA PHE A 154 -6.71 -3.61 4.81
C PHE A 154 -6.77 -5.02 4.19
N MET A 155 -5.68 -5.78 4.28
CA MET A 155 -5.60 -7.15 3.75
C MET A 155 -6.58 -8.10 4.45
N GLU A 156 -6.69 -8.01 5.78
CA GLU A 156 -7.59 -8.83 6.57
C GLU A 156 -9.05 -8.55 6.20
N ASN A 157 -9.45 -7.27 6.15
CA ASN A 157 -10.80 -6.90 5.76
C ASN A 157 -11.12 -7.31 4.32
N LEU A 158 -10.16 -7.19 3.40
CA LEU A 158 -10.31 -7.69 2.03
C LEU A 158 -10.51 -9.20 2.00
N GLY A 159 -9.71 -9.94 2.78
CA GLY A 159 -9.80 -11.39 2.92
C GLY A 159 -11.14 -11.85 3.49
N MET A 160 -11.64 -11.16 4.52
CA MET A 160 -12.94 -11.43 5.13
C MET A 160 -14.10 -11.23 4.14
N LEU A 161 -14.05 -10.16 3.34
CA LEU A 161 -15.04 -9.92 2.29
C LEU A 161 -14.97 -10.99 1.20
N LEU A 162 -13.77 -11.37 0.77
CA LEU A 162 -13.57 -12.42 -0.22
C LEU A 162 -14.10 -13.76 0.28
N TYR A 163 -13.76 -14.13 1.52
CA TYR A 163 -14.21 -15.36 2.15
C TYR A 163 -15.73 -15.44 2.26
N GLY A 164 -16.38 -14.35 2.70
CA GLY A 164 -17.84 -14.28 2.80
C GLY A 164 -18.53 -14.49 1.45
N GLU A 165 -17.96 -14.00 0.35
CA GLU A 165 -18.52 -14.18 -1.00
C GLU A 165 -18.27 -15.59 -1.55
N LEU A 166 -17.11 -16.18 -1.26
CA LEU A 166 -16.81 -17.57 -1.60
C LEU A 166 -17.74 -18.55 -0.88
N GLN A 167 -18.07 -18.29 0.39
CA GLN A 167 -19.06 -19.09 1.13
C GLN A 167 -20.46 -19.03 0.50
N LYS A 168 -20.93 -17.83 0.12
CA LYS A 168 -22.26 -17.64 -0.49
C LYS A 168 -22.40 -18.31 -1.84
N THR A 169 -21.34 -18.27 -2.65
CA THR A 169 -21.37 -18.80 -4.02
C THR A 169 -21.17 -20.31 -4.09
N GLY A 170 -20.74 -20.95 -2.99
CA GLY A 170 -20.42 -22.39 -2.97
C GLY A 170 -19.32 -22.80 -3.96
N LYS A 171 -18.59 -21.82 -4.51
CA LYS A 171 -17.58 -22.01 -5.56
C LYS A 171 -16.23 -21.53 -5.06
N LEU A 172 -15.54 -22.37 -4.31
CA LEU A 172 -14.09 -22.27 -4.16
C LEU A 172 -13.45 -22.93 -5.39
N SER A 173 -13.41 -22.20 -6.51
CA SER A 173 -12.59 -22.60 -7.65
C SER A 173 -11.27 -21.82 -7.63
N PHE A 174 -10.21 -22.41 -7.05
CA PHE A 174 -8.88 -21.82 -7.17
C PHE A 174 -8.33 -22.14 -8.56
N ARG A 175 -7.91 -21.10 -9.31
CA ARG A 175 -7.16 -21.28 -10.56
C ARG A 175 -5.79 -20.63 -10.49
N PHE A 176 -4.77 -21.46 -10.29
CA PHE A 176 -3.36 -21.12 -10.50
C PHE A 176 -2.88 -21.86 -11.77
N ASN A 177 -2.30 -21.12 -12.73
CA ASN A 177 -1.66 -21.67 -13.94
C ASN A 177 -2.45 -22.79 -14.66
N GLY A 178 -3.74 -22.56 -14.94
CA GLY A 178 -4.55 -23.48 -15.74
C GLY A 178 -5.13 -24.69 -15.00
N PHE A 179 -4.82 -24.88 -13.71
CA PHE A 179 -5.46 -25.90 -12.88
C PHE A 179 -6.64 -25.33 -12.12
N SER A 180 -7.84 -25.91 -12.27
CA SER A 180 -8.98 -25.59 -11.42
C SER A 180 -9.12 -26.60 -10.29
N TRP A 181 -9.00 -26.13 -9.05
CA TRP A 181 -9.33 -26.92 -7.87
C TRP A 181 -10.73 -26.53 -7.41
N ASN A 182 -11.66 -27.48 -7.46
CA ASN A 182 -12.95 -27.35 -6.77
C ASN A 182 -12.76 -27.97 -5.38
N LEU A 183 -12.74 -27.14 -4.34
CA LEU A 183 -12.91 -27.64 -2.98
C LEU A 183 -14.41 -27.79 -2.75
N TYR A 184 -14.87 -29.05 -2.78
CA TYR A 184 -16.18 -29.46 -2.26
C TYR A 184 -16.19 -29.41 -0.74
#